data_AF-A0A8E2FCP2-F1
#
_entry.id   AF-A0A8E2FCP2-F1
#
_cell.length_a   1.000
_cell.length_b   1.000
_cell.length_c   1.000
_cell.angle_alpha   90.00
_cell.angle_beta   90.00
_cell.angle_gamma   90.00
#
_symmetry.space_group_name_H-M   'P 1'
#
loop_
_entity.id
_entity.type
_entity.pdbx_description
1 polymer ?
#
loop_
_entity_poly.entity_id
_entity_poly.type
_entity_poly.pdbx_seq_one_letter_code
_entity_poly.pdbx_strand_id
1 'polypeptide(L)'
;MTVTALANPTPQFTEGTYTVVVGGVSNNTALLGNYYNYWIKSPHGTFDLTRSSRQPVTNPKTIPMTGSRKAAIIEPSRSALVIIDMQNFFLHPTLSPGATAGRAIVPATLNMIHGFRAAGMKVLWTFWGLDNYDLLTMPPALLSSFSTNHTDNPLDSFGNDMGVVDGVEAGPKLMRGSWNARPWGPLYEEQVNGVANGTDFYFNKNRLSGLWGAQTPLGLWLQENEITTLFFGGVNADQCVWGTFLDAYYKGFDVVYVEDIAATTSPYYATEMVKYNADSDGFLSNSTLILPALE
;
A
#
# COMPACT_ATOMS: atom_id res chain seq x y z
N MET A 1 46.42 -13.27 20.03
CA MET A 1 45.30 -12.62 19.31
C MET A 1 44.27 -12.24 20.34
N THR A 2 44.20 -10.95 20.67
CA THR A 2 43.18 -10.37 21.54
C THR A 2 41.90 -10.27 20.75
N VAL A 3 40.87 -11.02 21.16
CA VAL A 3 39.51 -10.87 20.65
C VAL A 3 38.94 -9.60 21.27
N THR A 4 38.80 -8.56 20.47
CA THR A 4 38.05 -7.36 20.84
C THR A 4 36.58 -7.75 20.97
N ALA A 5 36.08 -7.81 22.19
CA ALA A 5 34.65 -7.93 22.45
C ALA A 5 33.95 -6.71 21.83
N LEU A 6 33.03 -6.95 20.90
CA LEU A 6 32.07 -5.93 20.46
C LEU A 6 31.35 -5.44 21.72
N ALA A 7 31.40 -4.13 21.96
CA ALA A 7 30.68 -3.52 23.07
C ALA A 7 29.20 -3.93 22.96
N ASN A 8 28.65 -4.54 24.03
CA ASN A 8 27.21 -4.74 24.13
C ASN A 8 26.55 -3.36 23.97
N PRO A 9 25.67 -3.16 22.99
CA PRO A 9 24.97 -1.90 22.86
C PRO A 9 24.18 -1.69 24.15
N THR A 10 24.38 -0.54 24.80
CA THR A 10 23.53 -0.12 25.91
C THR A 10 22.08 -0.30 25.46
N PRO A 11 21.26 -1.08 26.18
CA PRO A 11 19.92 -1.39 25.70
C PRO A 11 19.14 -0.08 25.55
N GLN A 12 18.71 0.22 24.32
CA GLN A 12 18.01 1.48 23.97
C GLN A 12 16.68 1.63 24.73
N PHE A 13 16.18 0.52 25.27
CA PHE A 13 15.02 0.42 26.12
C PHE A 13 15.43 -0.42 27.35
N THR A 14 15.21 0.06 28.57
CA THR A 14 15.56 -0.69 29.79
C THR A 14 14.47 -1.70 30.14
N GLU A 15 14.87 -2.95 30.44
CA GLU A 15 13.96 -4.00 30.94
C GLU A 15 13.07 -3.45 32.06
N GLY A 16 11.75 -3.59 31.90
CA GLY A 16 10.76 -3.18 32.90
C GLY A 16 10.08 -1.83 32.66
N THR A 17 10.45 -1.07 31.63
CA THR A 17 9.73 0.16 31.26
C THR A 17 8.79 -0.07 30.07
N TYR A 18 7.60 -0.61 30.35
CA TYR A 18 6.44 -0.52 29.46
C TYR A 18 5.88 0.92 29.39
N THR A 19 6.70 1.94 29.62
CA THR A 19 6.26 3.33 29.67
C THR A 19 6.01 3.80 28.24
N VAL A 20 4.72 3.97 27.94
CA VAL A 20 4.10 4.41 26.67
C VAL A 20 4.49 5.85 26.28
N VAL A 21 5.57 6.40 26.83
CA VAL A 21 5.92 7.81 26.66
C VAL A 21 6.92 7.93 25.51
N VAL A 22 6.49 8.55 24.42
CA VAL A 22 7.37 9.06 23.36
C VAL A 22 8.47 9.89 24.03
N GLY A 23 9.72 9.40 24.01
CA GLY A 23 10.87 10.09 24.60
C GLY A 23 10.91 10.17 26.14
N GLY A 24 10.08 9.41 26.88
CA GLY A 24 9.90 9.65 28.32
C GLY A 24 10.92 9.05 29.30
N VAL A 25 11.95 8.34 28.82
CA VAL A 25 12.99 7.77 29.70
C VAL A 25 14.41 7.92 29.11
N SER A 26 14.52 8.45 27.90
CA SER A 26 15.75 8.45 27.11
C SER A 26 16.06 9.86 26.65
N ASN A 27 17.27 10.34 26.94
CA ASN A 27 17.81 11.60 26.40
C ASN A 27 18.15 11.48 24.89
N ASN A 28 17.79 10.36 24.25
CA ASN A 28 18.04 10.12 22.84
C ASN A 28 17.08 10.93 21.96
N THR A 29 17.55 12.08 21.50
CA THR A 29 16.81 12.96 20.58
C THR A 29 16.67 12.41 19.16
N ALA A 30 17.33 11.30 18.84
CA ALA A 30 17.20 10.61 17.55
C ALA A 30 16.02 9.61 17.52
N LEU A 31 15.51 9.18 18.66
CA LEU A 31 14.45 8.17 18.75
C LEU A 31 13.07 8.81 18.72
N LEU A 32 12.25 8.42 17.74
CA LEU A 32 10.86 8.86 17.60
C LEU A 32 9.94 7.66 17.80
N GLY A 33 9.15 7.63 18.87
CA GLY A 33 8.17 6.57 19.14
C GLY A 33 8.42 5.81 20.45
N ASN A 34 8.01 4.55 20.49
CA ASN A 34 8.12 3.64 21.65
C ASN A 34 8.73 2.28 21.24
N TYR A 35 8.97 1.38 22.21
CA TYR A 35 9.60 0.08 21.95
C TYR A 35 8.97 -0.74 20.80
N TYR A 36 7.64 -0.66 20.64
CA TYR A 36 6.91 -1.43 19.64
C TYR A 36 6.88 -0.74 18.27
N ASN A 37 6.90 0.59 18.25
CA ASN A 37 6.81 1.36 17.02
C ASN A 37 7.65 2.63 17.13
N TYR A 38 8.78 2.65 16.41
CA TYR A 38 9.72 3.75 16.44
C TYR A 38 10.56 3.86 15.17
N TRP A 39 11.09 5.06 14.95
CA TRP A 39 12.15 5.35 14.00
C TRP A 39 13.39 5.89 14.72
N ILE A 40 14.58 5.65 14.16
CA ILE A 40 15.82 6.30 14.62
C ILE A 40 16.32 7.24 13.52
N LYS A 41 16.40 8.53 13.82
CA LYS A 41 16.92 9.55 12.88
C LYS A 41 18.44 9.63 12.99
N SER A 42 19.14 9.33 11.90
CA SER A 42 20.59 9.51 11.82
C SER A 42 20.97 11.01 11.81
N PRO A 43 22.21 11.38 12.19
CA PRO A 43 22.69 12.76 12.11
C PRO A 43 22.61 13.36 10.70
N HIS A 44 22.66 12.52 9.66
CA HIS A 44 22.58 12.93 8.26
C HIS A 44 21.13 12.97 7.73
N GLY A 45 20.13 12.72 8.58
CA GLY A 45 18.71 12.86 8.24
C GLY A 45 18.05 11.61 7.64
N THR A 46 18.73 10.46 7.62
CA THR A 46 18.15 9.16 7.26
C THR A 46 17.35 8.60 8.41
N PHE A 47 16.18 8.04 8.15
CA PHE A 47 15.34 7.42 9.17
C PHE A 47 15.46 5.90 9.11
N ASP A 48 15.91 5.26 10.20
CA ASP A 48 15.91 3.81 10.34
C ASP A 48 14.53 3.34 10.82
N LEU A 49 13.84 2.58 9.97
CA LEU A 49 12.51 2.02 10.19
C LEU A 49 12.56 0.54 10.59
N THR A 50 13.75 -0.05 10.64
CA THR A 50 13.92 -1.50 10.80
C THR A 50 13.49 -2.01 12.17
N ARG A 51 13.40 -1.15 13.18
CA ARG A 51 13.10 -1.55 14.57
C ARG A 51 14.06 -2.65 15.08
N SER A 52 15.35 -2.50 14.77
CA SER A 52 16.43 -3.46 15.04
C SER A 52 16.60 -3.92 16.50
N SER A 53 16.00 -3.22 17.47
CA SER A 53 15.99 -3.63 18.88
C SER A 53 14.94 -4.70 19.22
N ARG A 54 13.95 -4.91 18.35
CA ARG A 54 12.84 -5.85 18.57
C ARG A 54 12.85 -7.02 17.61
N GLN A 55 13.36 -6.82 16.40
CA GLN A 55 13.30 -7.81 15.33
C GLN A 55 14.64 -7.88 14.59
N PRO A 56 15.06 -9.06 14.11
CA PRO A 56 16.27 -9.20 13.32
C PRO A 56 16.25 -8.28 12.09
N VAL A 57 17.46 -7.81 11.74
CA VAL A 57 17.73 -7.04 10.54
C VAL A 57 18.81 -7.79 9.77
N THR A 58 18.46 -8.28 8.58
CA THR A 58 19.29 -9.24 7.85
C THR A 58 19.92 -8.59 6.63
N ASN A 59 19.13 -7.91 5.81
CA ASN A 59 19.59 -7.27 4.58
C ASN A 59 18.93 -5.90 4.40
N PRO A 60 19.22 -4.93 5.29
CA PRO A 60 18.54 -3.65 5.25
C PRO A 60 18.86 -2.87 3.98
N LYS A 61 17.85 -2.22 3.40
CA LYS A 61 18.00 -1.39 2.20
C LYS A 61 17.78 0.08 2.53
N THR A 62 18.65 0.96 2.03
CA THR A 62 18.49 2.41 2.16
C THR A 62 17.77 2.94 0.94
N ILE A 63 16.52 3.35 1.11
CA ILE A 63 15.67 3.84 0.03
C ILE A 63 15.73 5.38 -0.02
N PRO A 64 16.15 5.98 -1.17
CA PRO A 64 16.02 7.41 -1.39
C PRO A 64 14.56 7.84 -1.48
N MET A 65 14.27 9.02 -0.95
CA MET A 65 12.91 9.57 -0.87
C MET A 65 12.86 10.96 -1.50
N THR A 66 11.71 11.32 -2.08
CA THR A 66 11.50 12.60 -2.79
C THR A 66 10.99 13.69 -1.85
N GLY A 67 10.33 13.31 -0.76
CA GLY A 67 9.69 14.19 0.22
C GLY A 67 10.66 14.92 1.17
N SER A 68 10.11 15.49 2.25
CA SER A 68 10.82 16.18 3.33
C SER A 68 11.85 15.29 4.04
N ARG A 69 11.51 14.01 4.24
CA ARG A 69 12.41 12.97 4.77
C ARG A 69 13.15 12.34 3.60
N LYS A 70 14.47 12.55 3.49
CA LYS A 70 15.26 12.28 2.26
C LYS A 70 15.70 10.84 2.05
N ALA A 71 15.71 10.02 3.09
CA ALA A 71 16.02 8.59 2.97
C ALA A 71 15.46 7.81 4.16
N ALA A 72 15.16 6.53 3.93
CA ALA A 72 14.79 5.60 4.98
C ALA A 72 15.52 4.26 4.84
N ILE A 73 15.84 3.61 5.97
CA ILE A 73 16.37 2.26 6.00
C ILE A 73 15.21 1.32 6.32
N ILE A 74 14.97 0.35 5.45
CA ILE A 74 13.91 -0.66 5.60
C ILE A 74 14.50 -2.06 5.74
N GLU A 75 13.73 -2.97 6.34
CA GLU A 75 14.01 -4.40 6.29
C GLU A 75 13.09 -5.05 5.23
N PRO A 76 13.64 -5.56 4.11
CA PRO A 76 12.85 -6.16 3.03
C PRO A 76 11.89 -7.26 3.52
N SER A 77 12.29 -8.11 4.46
CA SER A 77 11.44 -9.21 4.94
C SER A 77 10.18 -8.74 5.67
N ARG A 78 10.12 -7.47 6.08
CA ARG A 78 8.97 -6.83 6.76
C ARG A 78 8.39 -5.67 5.96
N SER A 79 8.64 -5.69 4.65
CA SER A 79 8.18 -4.66 3.72
C SER A 79 7.35 -5.26 2.59
N ALA A 80 6.33 -4.54 2.13
CA ALA A 80 5.46 -5.03 1.05
C ALA A 80 5.00 -3.91 0.10
N LEU A 81 4.75 -4.28 -1.16
CA LEU A 81 4.12 -3.43 -2.17
C LEU A 81 2.60 -3.67 -2.16
N VAL A 82 1.80 -2.62 -2.02
CA VAL A 82 0.34 -2.69 -2.04
C VAL A 82 -0.16 -2.09 -3.35
N ILE A 83 -0.74 -2.93 -4.21
CA ILE A 83 -1.32 -2.52 -5.50
C ILE A 83 -2.83 -2.45 -5.39
N ILE A 84 -3.40 -1.26 -5.60
CA ILE A 84 -4.80 -0.95 -5.31
C ILE A 84 -5.60 -0.76 -6.59
N ASP A 85 -6.71 -1.49 -6.69
CA ASP A 85 -7.79 -1.39 -7.70
C ASP A 85 -7.36 -1.22 -9.17
N MET A 86 -6.21 -1.76 -9.59
CA MET A 86 -5.78 -1.78 -10.99
C MET A 86 -6.59 -2.79 -11.83
N GLN A 87 -7.92 -2.71 -11.75
CA GLN A 87 -8.88 -3.67 -12.27
C GLN A 87 -9.49 -3.22 -13.60
N ASN A 88 -10.07 -4.15 -14.36
CA ASN A 88 -10.75 -3.88 -15.63
C ASN A 88 -11.79 -2.76 -15.50
N PHE A 89 -12.59 -2.75 -14.43
CA PHE A 89 -13.59 -1.69 -14.21
C PHE A 89 -12.99 -0.27 -14.28
N PHE A 90 -11.81 -0.07 -13.68
CA PHE A 90 -11.16 1.24 -13.56
C PHE A 90 -10.24 1.59 -14.73
N LEU A 91 -9.68 0.59 -15.42
CA LEU A 91 -8.62 0.83 -16.42
C LEU A 91 -9.02 0.46 -17.84
N HIS A 92 -10.00 -0.43 -18.04
CA HIS A 92 -10.37 -0.88 -19.36
C HIS A 92 -10.88 0.28 -20.24
N PRO A 93 -10.37 0.49 -21.46
CA PRO A 93 -10.69 1.66 -22.27
C PRO A 93 -12.19 1.90 -22.49
N THR A 94 -12.96 0.81 -22.66
CA THR A 94 -14.42 0.88 -22.88
C THR A 94 -15.19 1.23 -21.60
N LEU A 95 -14.73 0.76 -20.44
CA LEU A 95 -15.40 1.03 -19.15
C LEU A 95 -14.98 2.38 -18.55
N SER A 96 -13.71 2.74 -18.71
CA SER A 96 -13.09 3.91 -18.12
C SER A 96 -12.22 4.64 -19.16
N PRO A 97 -12.83 5.27 -20.18
CA PRO A 97 -12.09 5.92 -21.27
C PRO A 97 -11.14 7.01 -20.77
N GLY A 98 -11.53 7.76 -19.74
CA GLY A 98 -10.73 8.81 -19.13
C GLY A 98 -9.53 8.34 -18.30
N ALA A 99 -9.40 7.05 -18.00
CA ALA A 99 -8.32 6.50 -17.16
C ALA A 99 -6.97 6.37 -17.88
N THR A 100 -6.60 7.34 -18.71
CA THR A 100 -5.34 7.35 -19.47
C THR A 100 -4.12 7.35 -18.55
N ALA A 101 -4.14 8.16 -17.49
CA ALA A 101 -3.07 8.21 -16.49
C ALA A 101 -2.93 6.87 -15.75
N GLY A 102 -4.05 6.23 -15.37
CA GLY A 102 -4.05 4.90 -14.75
C GLY A 102 -3.46 3.81 -15.64
N ARG A 103 -3.74 3.85 -16.95
CA ARG A 103 -3.11 2.94 -17.90
C ARG A 103 -1.61 3.25 -18.12
N ALA A 104 -1.22 4.53 -18.06
CA ALA A 104 0.16 4.95 -18.30
C ALA A 104 1.14 4.50 -17.19
N ILE A 105 0.67 4.29 -15.96
CA ILE A 105 1.50 3.83 -14.84
C ILE A 105 1.73 2.30 -14.81
N VAL A 106 1.05 1.53 -15.67
CA VAL A 106 1.14 0.06 -15.67
C VAL A 106 2.58 -0.45 -15.87
N PRO A 107 3.39 0.07 -16.82
CA PRO A 107 4.77 -0.39 -16.99
C PRO A 107 5.64 -0.18 -15.73
N ALA A 108 5.55 0.98 -15.08
CA ALA A 108 6.28 1.25 -13.84
C ALA A 108 5.79 0.35 -12.69
N THR A 109 4.48 0.08 -12.64
CA THR A 109 3.87 -0.85 -11.67
C THR A 109 4.41 -2.27 -11.85
N LEU A 110 4.52 -2.75 -13.09
CA LEU A 110 5.10 -4.07 -13.40
C LEU A 110 6.56 -4.16 -12.93
N ASN A 111 7.36 -3.13 -13.20
CA ASN A 111 8.76 -3.10 -12.76
C ASN A 111 8.87 -3.14 -11.22
N MET A 112 8.00 -2.42 -10.51
CA MET A 112 7.92 -2.46 -9.04
C MET A 112 7.55 -3.86 -8.53
N ILE A 113 6.58 -4.52 -9.14
CA ILE A 113 6.20 -5.90 -8.82
C ILE A 113 7.41 -6.83 -8.96
N HIS A 114 8.12 -6.76 -10.09
CA HIS A 114 9.29 -7.61 -10.34
C HIS A 114 10.44 -7.33 -9.37
N GLY A 115 10.75 -6.06 -9.10
CA GLY A 115 11.81 -5.67 -8.17
C GLY A 115 11.53 -6.08 -6.73
N PHE A 116 10.28 -5.93 -6.27
CA PHE A 116 9.90 -6.36 -4.92
C PHE A 116 10.02 -7.88 -4.77
N ARG A 117 9.53 -8.65 -5.76
CA ARG A 117 9.68 -10.11 -5.76
C ARG A 117 11.15 -10.53 -5.76
N ALA A 118 12.00 -9.88 -6.55
CA ALA A 118 13.44 -10.16 -6.60
C ALA A 118 14.14 -9.88 -5.26
N ALA A 119 13.69 -8.84 -4.54
CA ALA A 119 14.14 -8.51 -3.19
C ALA A 119 13.52 -9.39 -2.08
N GLY A 120 12.69 -10.38 -2.42
CA GLY A 120 11.98 -11.23 -1.47
C GLY A 120 10.82 -10.56 -0.74
N MET A 121 10.45 -9.34 -1.14
CA MET A 121 9.35 -8.56 -0.59
C MET A 121 8.02 -9.02 -1.20
N LYS A 122 6.94 -8.96 -0.42
CA LYS A 122 5.62 -9.42 -0.86
C LYS A 122 4.89 -8.35 -1.67
N VAL A 123 4.09 -8.80 -2.64
CA VAL A 123 3.16 -7.95 -3.40
C VAL A 123 1.72 -8.27 -2.98
N LEU A 124 0.99 -7.25 -2.55
CA LEU A 124 -0.33 -7.36 -1.96
C LEU A 124 -1.35 -6.67 -2.86
N TRP A 125 -2.11 -7.48 -3.60
CA TRP A 125 -3.17 -7.01 -4.49
C TRP A 125 -4.43 -6.74 -3.66
N THR A 126 -4.88 -5.49 -3.61
CA THR A 126 -5.97 -5.06 -2.72
C THR A 126 -7.08 -4.42 -3.53
N PHE A 127 -8.09 -5.22 -3.88
CA PHE A 127 -9.04 -4.88 -4.93
C PHE A 127 -10.48 -4.91 -4.46
N TRP A 128 -11.32 -4.11 -5.11
CA TRP A 128 -12.76 -4.31 -5.01
C TRP A 128 -13.14 -5.75 -5.36
N GLY A 129 -13.86 -6.39 -4.46
CA GLY A 129 -14.37 -7.73 -4.66
C GLY A 129 -15.46 -7.99 -3.65
N LEU A 130 -16.66 -7.56 -4.00
CA LEU A 130 -17.83 -7.61 -3.14
C LEU A 130 -18.45 -9.01 -3.15
N ASP A 131 -18.99 -9.42 -2.01
CA ASP A 131 -20.00 -10.46 -1.93
C ASP A 131 -21.38 -9.88 -1.59
N ASN A 132 -22.41 -10.72 -1.59
CA ASN A 132 -23.78 -10.26 -1.34
C ASN A 132 -23.98 -9.68 0.07
N TYR A 133 -23.15 -10.08 1.05
CA TYR A 133 -23.24 -9.56 2.40
C TYR A 133 -22.67 -8.13 2.48
N ASP A 134 -21.60 -7.85 1.73
CA ASP A 134 -21.00 -6.51 1.64
C ASP A 134 -22.02 -5.45 1.22
N LEU A 135 -22.96 -5.81 0.33
CA LEU A 135 -24.00 -4.91 -0.20
C LEU A 135 -25.02 -4.48 0.85
N LEU A 136 -25.25 -5.30 1.89
CA LEU A 136 -26.25 -5.01 2.93
C LEU A 136 -25.92 -3.76 3.75
N THR A 137 -24.65 -3.38 3.80
CA THR A 137 -24.15 -2.28 4.66
C THR A 137 -23.50 -1.15 3.85
N MET A 138 -23.67 -1.16 2.54
CA MET A 138 -23.03 -0.18 1.66
C MET A 138 -23.61 1.22 1.91
N PRO A 139 -22.78 2.25 2.18
CA PRO A 139 -23.27 3.61 2.32
C PRO A 139 -23.98 4.09 1.06
N PRO A 140 -25.14 4.79 1.17
CA PRO A 140 -25.86 5.31 0.00
C PRO A 140 -25.01 6.22 -0.88
N ALA A 141 -24.18 7.08 -0.30
CA ALA A 141 -23.27 7.94 -1.06
C ALA A 141 -22.26 7.14 -1.91
N LEU A 142 -21.84 5.97 -1.41
CA LEU A 142 -20.92 5.09 -2.13
C LEU A 142 -21.66 4.32 -3.24
N LEU A 143 -22.90 3.89 -3.01
CA LEU A 143 -23.76 3.33 -4.06
C LEU A 143 -24.01 4.35 -5.19
N SER A 144 -24.34 5.59 -4.82
CA SER A 144 -24.51 6.74 -5.72
C SER A 144 -23.23 7.01 -6.53
N SER A 145 -22.07 7.08 -5.88
CA SER A 145 -20.78 7.35 -6.56
C SER A 145 -20.41 6.29 -7.61
N PHE A 146 -20.89 5.05 -7.45
CA PHE A 146 -20.64 3.94 -8.38
C PHE A 146 -21.81 3.63 -9.33
N SER A 147 -22.87 4.44 -9.31
CA SER A 147 -23.93 4.46 -10.32
C SER A 147 -23.42 5.05 -11.65
N THR A 148 -24.00 4.65 -12.78
CA THR A 148 -23.56 5.16 -14.09
C THR A 148 -23.88 6.65 -14.19
N ASN A 149 -22.91 7.46 -14.63
CA ASN A 149 -23.04 8.91 -14.78
C ASN A 149 -23.55 9.65 -13.53
N HIS A 150 -23.34 9.10 -12.33
CA HIS A 150 -23.88 9.65 -11.08
C HIS A 150 -25.40 9.90 -11.13
N THR A 151 -26.13 8.99 -11.77
CA THR A 151 -27.60 9.08 -11.92
C THR A 151 -28.36 8.64 -10.67
N ASP A 152 -27.65 8.16 -9.64
CA ASP A 152 -28.20 7.58 -8.41
C ASP A 152 -29.13 6.39 -8.67
N ASN A 153 -29.03 5.77 -9.85
CA ASN A 153 -29.85 4.63 -10.22
C ASN A 153 -29.34 3.38 -9.49
N PRO A 154 -30.14 2.76 -8.59
CA PRO A 154 -29.71 1.54 -7.90
C PRO A 154 -29.50 0.35 -8.85
N LEU A 155 -30.12 0.37 -10.05
CA LEU A 155 -30.03 -0.71 -11.04
C LEU A 155 -28.72 -0.73 -11.83
N ASP A 156 -27.86 0.27 -11.64
CA ASP A 156 -26.55 0.30 -12.27
C ASP A 156 -25.41 0.53 -11.28
N SER A 157 -25.65 0.38 -9.98
CA SER A 157 -24.62 0.41 -8.94
C SER A 157 -23.96 -0.98 -8.77
N PHE A 158 -23.23 -1.19 -7.66
CA PHE A 158 -22.57 -2.46 -7.33
C PHE A 158 -23.51 -3.67 -7.46
N GLY A 159 -22.95 -4.81 -7.87
CA GLY A 159 -23.68 -6.07 -7.95
C GLY A 159 -24.59 -6.24 -9.16
N ASN A 160 -24.95 -5.16 -9.86
CA ASN A 160 -25.72 -5.26 -11.09
C ASN A 160 -24.87 -5.80 -12.24
N ASP A 161 -25.50 -6.57 -13.13
CA ASP A 161 -24.85 -7.11 -14.31
C ASP A 161 -24.41 -5.99 -15.25
N MET A 162 -23.14 -6.01 -15.65
CA MET A 162 -22.56 -5.06 -16.58
C MET A 162 -22.72 -5.49 -18.05
N GLY A 163 -23.26 -6.69 -18.28
CA GLY A 163 -23.44 -7.25 -19.62
C GLY A 163 -22.12 -7.53 -20.32
N VAL A 164 -22.13 -7.40 -21.64
CA VAL A 164 -20.97 -7.71 -22.49
C VAL A 164 -20.17 -6.44 -22.79
N VAL A 165 -18.86 -6.51 -22.53
CA VAL A 165 -17.89 -5.45 -22.85
C VAL A 165 -16.86 -6.03 -23.81
N ASP A 166 -16.77 -5.48 -25.01
CA ASP A 166 -15.82 -5.91 -26.06
C ASP A 166 -15.80 -7.44 -26.30
N GLY A 167 -17.00 -8.04 -26.26
CA GLY A 167 -17.20 -9.48 -26.49
C GLY A 167 -16.97 -10.37 -25.27
N VAL A 168 -16.72 -9.81 -24.08
CA VAL A 168 -16.53 -10.53 -22.83
C VAL A 168 -17.68 -10.26 -21.87
N GLU A 169 -18.23 -11.32 -21.25
CA GLU A 169 -19.17 -11.19 -20.14
C GLU A 169 -18.48 -10.52 -18.94
N ALA A 170 -18.80 -9.24 -18.72
CA ALA A 170 -18.14 -8.44 -17.69
C ALA A 170 -18.53 -8.90 -16.27
N GLY A 171 -19.71 -9.49 -16.14
CA GLY A 171 -20.30 -9.97 -14.89
C GLY A 171 -20.76 -8.83 -13.98
N PRO A 172 -21.25 -9.18 -12.77
CA PRO A 172 -21.80 -8.19 -11.85
C PRO A 172 -20.73 -7.21 -11.35
N LYS A 173 -21.07 -5.92 -11.30
CA LYS A 173 -20.17 -4.80 -11.04
C LYS A 173 -19.43 -4.98 -9.72
N LEU A 174 -18.10 -5.10 -9.80
CA LEU A 174 -17.13 -5.18 -8.72
C LEU A 174 -17.38 -6.31 -7.71
N MET A 175 -18.13 -7.34 -8.10
CA MET A 175 -18.31 -8.56 -7.32
C MET A 175 -17.13 -9.53 -7.51
N ARG A 176 -16.87 -10.35 -6.50
CA ARG A 176 -15.81 -11.37 -6.55
C ARG A 176 -16.03 -12.32 -7.74
N GLY A 177 -14.96 -12.60 -8.47
CA GLY A 177 -14.95 -13.54 -9.61
C GLY A 177 -15.35 -12.92 -10.95
N SER A 178 -16.03 -11.77 -10.95
CA SER A 178 -16.41 -11.05 -12.17
C SER A 178 -15.18 -10.60 -12.97
N TRP A 179 -15.29 -10.57 -14.30
CA TRP A 179 -14.20 -10.10 -15.15
C TRP A 179 -13.84 -8.64 -14.88
N ASN A 180 -14.86 -7.79 -14.67
CA ASN A 180 -14.63 -6.37 -14.37
C ASN A 180 -13.82 -6.15 -13.07
N ALA A 181 -13.84 -7.11 -12.14
CA ALA A 181 -13.10 -7.07 -10.88
C ALA A 181 -11.70 -7.71 -10.96
N ARG A 182 -11.25 -8.19 -12.11
CA ARG A 182 -9.89 -8.73 -12.30
C ARG A 182 -8.89 -7.62 -12.62
N PRO A 183 -7.58 -7.81 -12.31
CA PRO A 183 -6.56 -6.89 -12.80
C PRO A 183 -6.65 -6.65 -14.32
N TRP A 184 -6.33 -5.44 -14.75
CA TRP A 184 -6.39 -5.05 -16.15
C TRP A 184 -5.11 -5.40 -16.92
N GLY A 185 -5.29 -5.95 -18.13
CA GLY A 185 -4.20 -6.20 -19.07
C GLY A 185 -3.09 -7.10 -18.51
N PRO A 186 -1.80 -6.75 -18.65
CA PRO A 186 -0.68 -7.60 -18.23
C PRO A 186 -0.61 -7.84 -16.72
N LEU A 187 -1.28 -7.00 -15.91
CA LEU A 187 -1.33 -7.19 -14.46
C LEU A 187 -2.06 -8.47 -14.05
N TYR A 188 -2.94 -9.01 -14.92
CA TYR A 188 -3.67 -10.23 -14.61
C TYR A 188 -2.76 -11.45 -14.53
N GLU A 189 -1.91 -11.63 -15.55
CA GLU A 189 -0.94 -12.70 -15.59
C GLU A 189 0.07 -12.57 -14.45
N GLU A 190 0.52 -11.35 -14.14
CA GLU A 190 1.40 -11.10 -13.02
C GLU A 190 0.78 -11.51 -11.67
N GLN A 191 -0.46 -11.12 -11.40
CA GLN A 191 -1.15 -11.51 -10.17
C GLN A 191 -1.26 -13.02 -10.07
N VAL A 192 -1.72 -13.69 -11.13
CA VAL A 192 -1.92 -15.15 -11.14
C VAL A 192 -0.60 -15.87 -10.88
N ASN A 193 0.47 -15.48 -11.57
CA ASN A 193 1.80 -16.08 -11.42
C ASN A 193 2.37 -15.83 -10.02
N GLY A 194 2.25 -14.60 -9.50
CA GLY A 194 2.76 -14.25 -8.18
C GLY A 194 2.06 -15.00 -7.05
N VAL A 195 0.74 -15.17 -7.14
CA VAL A 195 -0.04 -15.94 -6.16
C VAL A 195 0.33 -17.42 -6.24
N ALA A 196 0.43 -17.99 -7.44
CA ALA A 196 0.83 -19.38 -7.63
C ALA A 196 2.24 -19.67 -7.05
N ASN A 197 3.14 -18.70 -7.11
CA ASN A 197 4.51 -18.80 -6.62
C ASN A 197 4.67 -18.39 -5.14
N GLY A 198 3.60 -17.96 -4.45
CA GLY A 198 3.66 -17.51 -3.06
C GLY A 198 4.46 -16.21 -2.83
N THR A 199 4.73 -15.45 -3.89
CA THR A 199 5.34 -14.11 -3.81
C THR A 199 4.30 -13.03 -3.56
N ASP A 200 3.04 -13.32 -3.92
CA ASP A 200 1.96 -12.35 -3.87
C ASP A 200 0.75 -12.88 -3.09
N PHE A 201 -0.04 -11.95 -2.57
CA PHE A 201 -1.29 -12.24 -1.88
C PHE A 201 -2.40 -11.33 -2.39
N TYR A 202 -3.62 -11.87 -2.47
CA TYR A 202 -4.79 -11.18 -3.01
C TYR A 202 -5.86 -11.00 -1.95
N PHE A 203 -6.31 -9.76 -1.77
CA PHE A 203 -7.29 -9.35 -0.78
C PHE A 203 -8.45 -8.62 -1.44
N ASN A 204 -9.65 -9.09 -1.15
CA ASN A 204 -10.87 -8.38 -1.49
C ASN A 204 -11.16 -7.31 -0.44
N LYS A 205 -11.48 -6.10 -0.90
CA LYS A 205 -12.05 -5.03 -0.08
C LYS A 205 -13.46 -4.68 -0.53
N ASN A 206 -14.22 -4.17 0.42
CA ASN A 206 -15.62 -3.79 0.29
C ASN A 206 -15.89 -2.32 0.63
N ARG A 207 -14.83 -1.54 0.82
CA ARG A 207 -14.83 -0.08 0.96
C ARG A 207 -13.67 0.50 0.13
N LEU A 208 -13.55 1.82 0.10
CA LEU A 208 -12.46 2.50 -0.60
C LEU A 208 -11.09 2.04 -0.07
N SER A 209 -10.90 2.09 1.25
CA SER A 209 -9.68 1.62 1.91
C SER A 209 -9.67 0.10 2.07
N GLY A 210 -8.53 -0.53 1.77
CA GLY A 210 -8.28 -1.95 2.09
C GLY A 210 -8.05 -2.23 3.57
N LEU A 211 -7.95 -1.19 4.40
CA LEU A 211 -7.66 -1.25 5.84
C LEU A 211 -8.73 -0.56 6.69
N TRP A 212 -9.91 -0.30 6.12
CA TRP A 212 -10.99 0.39 6.81
C TRP A 212 -11.44 -0.33 8.09
N GLY A 213 -11.94 0.44 9.05
CA GLY A 213 -12.49 -0.10 10.30
C GLY A 213 -11.43 -0.73 11.21
N ALA A 214 -11.88 -1.58 12.15
CA ALA A 214 -10.98 -2.22 13.10
C ALA A 214 -10.07 -3.25 12.40
N GLN A 215 -10.66 -4.11 11.57
CA GLN A 215 -9.98 -5.25 10.97
C GLN A 215 -10.48 -5.52 9.55
N THR A 216 -9.55 -5.79 8.64
CA THR A 216 -9.81 -6.28 7.28
C THR A 216 -8.96 -7.52 7.00
N PRO A 217 -9.24 -8.30 5.93
CA PRO A 217 -8.38 -9.42 5.54
C PRO A 217 -6.92 -9.02 5.28
N LEU A 218 -6.70 -7.89 4.59
CA LEU A 218 -5.36 -7.33 4.41
C LEU A 218 -4.71 -6.99 5.76
N GLY A 219 -5.45 -6.30 6.64
CA GLY A 219 -4.94 -5.93 7.96
C GLY A 219 -4.57 -7.13 8.83
N LEU A 220 -5.32 -8.23 8.76
CA LEU A 220 -5.01 -9.46 9.50
C LEU A 220 -3.70 -10.05 8.99
N TRP A 221 -3.59 -10.21 7.68
CA TRP A 221 -2.40 -10.78 7.07
C TRP A 221 -1.14 -9.95 7.37
N LEU A 222 -1.23 -8.61 7.30
CA LEU A 222 -0.12 -7.72 7.62
C LEU A 222 0.37 -7.90 9.06
N GLN A 223 -0.55 -8.02 10.02
CA GLN A 223 -0.23 -8.23 11.44
C GLN A 223 0.40 -9.61 11.68
N GLU A 224 -0.21 -10.67 11.12
CA GLU A 224 0.26 -12.05 11.27
C GLU A 224 1.64 -12.28 10.63
N ASN A 225 2.00 -11.50 9.61
CA ASN A 225 3.28 -11.58 8.93
C ASN A 225 4.28 -10.51 9.38
N GLU A 226 3.99 -9.80 10.48
CA GLU A 226 4.84 -8.78 11.10
C GLU A 226 5.34 -7.70 10.11
N ILE A 227 4.54 -7.37 9.10
CA ILE A 227 4.86 -6.32 8.14
C ILE A 227 4.84 -4.98 8.86
N THR A 228 5.86 -4.15 8.60
CA THR A 228 5.96 -2.82 9.22
C THR A 228 6.01 -1.69 8.19
N THR A 229 6.47 -1.96 6.96
CA THR A 229 6.65 -0.93 5.94
C THR A 229 5.86 -1.26 4.66
N LEU A 230 5.12 -0.29 4.14
CA LEU A 230 4.21 -0.47 3.01
C LEU A 230 4.46 0.58 1.93
N PHE A 231 4.57 0.12 0.69
CA PHE A 231 4.70 0.96 -0.49
C PHE A 231 3.39 0.94 -1.28
N PHE A 232 2.81 2.10 -1.57
CA PHE A 232 1.47 2.19 -2.14
C PHE A 232 1.48 2.67 -3.58
N GLY A 233 0.73 1.97 -4.42
CA GLY A 233 0.41 2.35 -5.79
C GLY A 233 -0.99 1.86 -6.19
N GLY A 234 -1.45 2.28 -7.36
CA GLY A 234 -2.72 1.89 -7.93
C GLY A 234 -3.61 3.06 -8.34
N VAL A 235 -4.92 2.82 -8.36
CA VAL A 235 -5.94 3.82 -8.70
C VAL A 235 -7.11 3.75 -7.71
N ASN A 236 -7.85 4.82 -7.45
CA ASN A 236 -7.48 6.21 -7.73
C ASN A 236 -6.57 6.75 -6.62
N ALA A 237 -5.54 7.52 -7.01
CA ALA A 237 -4.53 8.12 -6.13
C ALA A 237 -5.13 8.84 -4.91
N ASP A 238 -6.19 9.63 -5.12
CA ASP A 238 -6.88 10.46 -4.14
C ASP A 238 -8.05 9.78 -3.42
N GLN A 239 -8.34 8.52 -3.76
CA GLN A 239 -9.46 7.78 -3.18
C GLN A 239 -8.99 6.49 -2.54
N CYS A 240 -8.99 5.37 -3.27
CA CYS A 240 -8.66 4.06 -2.71
C CYS A 240 -7.20 3.96 -2.26
N VAL A 241 -6.27 4.55 -3.03
CA VAL A 241 -4.85 4.59 -2.67
C VAL A 241 -4.66 5.43 -1.41
N TRP A 242 -5.11 6.69 -1.43
CA TRP A 242 -5.05 7.58 -0.28
C TRP A 242 -5.75 7.03 0.96
N GLY A 243 -6.95 6.49 0.82
CA GLY A 243 -7.71 5.92 1.94
C GLY A 243 -7.00 4.73 2.58
N THR A 244 -6.42 3.83 1.78
CA THR A 244 -5.67 2.69 2.31
C THR A 244 -4.35 3.15 2.94
N PHE A 245 -3.66 4.11 2.34
CA PHE A 245 -2.45 4.73 2.87
C PHE A 245 -2.72 5.39 4.24
N LEU A 246 -3.79 6.17 4.34
CA LEU A 246 -4.14 6.92 5.55
C LEU A 246 -4.55 5.99 6.70
N ASP A 247 -5.34 4.94 6.41
CA ASP A 247 -5.66 3.92 7.41
C ASP A 247 -4.43 3.12 7.84
N ALA A 248 -3.48 2.84 6.92
CA ALA A 248 -2.21 2.22 7.28
C ALA A 248 -1.39 3.11 8.23
N TYR A 249 -1.31 4.41 7.94
CA TYR A 249 -0.68 5.39 8.82
C TYR A 249 -1.33 5.40 10.21
N TYR A 250 -2.67 5.48 10.29
CA TYR A 250 -3.37 5.45 11.59
C TYR A 250 -3.17 4.15 12.36
N LYS A 251 -2.93 3.04 11.66
CA LYS A 251 -2.59 1.74 12.27
C LYS A 251 -1.11 1.61 12.62
N GLY A 252 -0.29 2.62 12.33
CA GLY A 252 1.11 2.70 12.72
C GLY A 252 2.10 2.01 11.79
N PHE A 253 1.70 1.70 10.55
CA PHE A 253 2.64 1.25 9.52
C PHE A 253 3.52 2.41 9.05
N ASP A 254 4.73 2.10 8.60
CA ASP A 254 5.55 3.05 7.86
C ASP A 254 5.06 3.07 6.41
N VAL A 255 4.54 4.20 5.97
CA VAL A 255 3.85 4.30 4.68
C VAL A 255 4.69 5.09 3.69
N VAL A 256 4.86 4.54 2.49
CA VAL A 256 5.59 5.15 1.37
C VAL A 256 4.64 5.29 0.19
N TYR A 257 4.32 6.52 -0.20
CA TYR A 257 3.54 6.79 -1.41
C TYR A 257 4.49 6.82 -2.62
N VAL A 258 4.26 5.93 -3.58
CA VAL A 258 5.13 5.79 -4.76
C VAL A 258 4.50 6.54 -5.94
N GLU A 259 5.07 7.71 -6.25
CA GLU A 259 4.39 8.74 -7.03
C GLU A 259 4.08 8.37 -8.48
N ASP A 260 4.91 7.53 -9.10
CA ASP A 260 4.82 7.14 -10.52
C ASP A 260 4.10 5.81 -10.74
N ILE A 261 3.60 5.18 -9.67
CA ILE A 261 2.70 4.03 -9.75
C ILE A 261 1.34 4.30 -9.13
N ALA A 262 0.97 5.58 -8.93
CA ALA A 262 -0.33 6.00 -8.44
C ALA A 262 -0.94 7.07 -9.35
N ALA A 263 -2.18 6.87 -9.78
CA ALA A 263 -2.85 7.76 -10.73
C ALA A 263 -4.33 7.95 -10.42
N THR A 264 -4.92 9.01 -10.94
CA THR A 264 -6.36 9.31 -10.79
C THR A 264 -6.89 10.04 -12.02
N THR A 265 -8.21 9.97 -12.22
CA THR A 265 -8.96 10.81 -13.18
C THR A 265 -9.43 12.12 -12.55
N SER A 266 -9.26 12.29 -11.23
CA SER A 266 -9.56 13.54 -10.54
C SER A 266 -8.68 14.69 -11.05
N PRO A 267 -9.10 15.95 -10.88
CA PRO A 267 -8.27 17.10 -11.20
C PRO A 267 -6.90 17.06 -10.49
N TYR A 268 -5.89 17.69 -11.09
CA TYR A 268 -4.50 17.61 -10.63
C TYR A 268 -4.31 17.97 -9.14
N TYR A 269 -5.10 18.91 -8.61
CA TYR A 269 -5.04 19.34 -7.21
C TYR A 269 -5.37 18.22 -6.22
N ALA A 270 -6.11 17.19 -6.63
CA ALA A 270 -6.38 16.02 -5.80
C ALA A 270 -5.09 15.24 -5.53
N THR A 271 -4.28 15.02 -6.58
CA THR A 271 -2.95 14.40 -6.45
C THR A 271 -2.00 15.28 -5.64
N GLU A 272 -2.03 16.61 -5.81
CA GLU A 272 -1.21 17.53 -5.01
C GLU A 272 -1.56 17.43 -3.51
N MET A 273 -2.85 17.36 -3.17
CA MET A 273 -3.30 17.17 -1.79
C MET A 273 -2.78 15.85 -1.20
N VAL A 274 -2.86 14.75 -1.96
CA VAL A 274 -2.35 13.44 -1.53
C VAL A 274 -0.85 13.51 -1.25
N LYS A 275 -0.07 14.04 -2.19
CA LYS A 275 1.39 14.13 -2.04
C LYS A 275 1.78 15.00 -0.85
N TYR A 276 1.13 16.14 -0.67
CA TYR A 276 1.38 17.04 0.45
C TYR A 276 1.19 16.35 1.80
N ASN A 277 0.06 15.65 2.00
CA ASN A 277 -0.22 14.98 3.26
C ASN A 277 0.59 13.69 3.44
N ALA A 278 0.80 12.90 2.37
CA ALA A 278 1.63 11.69 2.43
C ALA A 278 3.09 12.00 2.82
N ASP A 279 3.63 13.15 2.42
CA ASP A 279 4.96 13.58 2.88
C ASP A 279 4.98 13.89 4.39
N SER A 280 3.89 14.39 4.95
CA SER A 280 3.79 14.61 6.41
C SER A 280 3.64 13.29 7.16
N ASP A 281 2.71 12.44 6.71
CA ASP A 281 2.27 11.22 7.39
C ASP A 281 3.29 10.07 7.26
N GLY A 282 4.13 10.08 6.23
CA GLY A 282 5.15 9.05 6.00
C GLY A 282 6.26 9.51 5.07
N PHE A 283 6.35 8.89 3.90
CA PHE A 283 7.41 9.14 2.93
C PHE A 283 6.84 9.20 1.50
N LEU A 284 7.49 10.01 0.65
CA LEU A 284 7.29 9.98 -0.79
C LEU A 284 8.52 9.37 -1.47
N SER A 285 8.31 8.56 -2.49
CA SER A 285 9.39 8.09 -3.36
C SER A 285 8.87 7.77 -4.77
N ASN A 286 9.76 7.26 -5.61
CA ASN A 286 9.51 6.97 -7.01
C ASN A 286 10.15 5.63 -7.38
N SER A 287 9.53 4.87 -8.29
CA SER A 287 10.04 3.55 -8.69
C SER A 287 11.49 3.62 -9.20
N THR A 288 11.86 4.71 -9.87
CA THR A 288 13.22 4.92 -10.40
C THR A 288 14.29 5.12 -9.32
N LEU A 289 13.89 5.45 -8.08
CA LEU A 289 14.77 5.53 -6.92
C LEU A 289 14.74 4.26 -6.08
N ILE A 290 13.56 3.65 -5.94
CA ILE A 290 13.35 2.45 -5.13
C ILE A 290 14.06 1.26 -5.77
N LEU A 291 13.83 1.00 -7.05
CA LEU A 291 14.29 -0.21 -7.72
C LEU A 291 15.82 -0.38 -7.65
N PRO A 292 16.65 0.63 -7.99
CA PRO A 292 18.11 0.49 -7.86
C PRO A 292 18.59 0.31 -6.42
N ALA A 293 17.80 0.76 -5.43
CA ALA A 293 18.13 0.61 -4.02
C ALA A 293 17.77 -0.78 -3.46
N LEU A 294 16.97 -1.57 -4.17
CA LEU A 294 16.60 -2.94 -3.80
C LEU A 294 17.58 -4.00 -4.33
N GLU A 295 18.33 -3.68 -5.39
CA GLU A 295 19.38 -4.53 -5.98
C GLU A 295 20.50 -4.89 -4.98
#